data_AF-A0A1W6BHP2-F1
#
_entry.id   AF-A0A1W6BHP2-F1
#
_cell.length_a   1.000
_cell.length_b   1.000
_cell.length_c   1.000
_cell.angle_alpha   90.00
_cell.angle_beta   90.00
_cell.angle_gamma   90.00
#
_symmetry.space_group_name_H-M   'P 1'
#
loop_
_entity.id
_entity.type
_entity.pdbx_description
1 polymer ?
#
loop_
_entity_poly.entity_id
_entity_poly.type
_entity_poly.pdbx_seq_one_letter_code
_entity_poly.pdbx_strand_id
1 'polypeptide(L)'
;MNTYLNKFRSLPESLRQLIGLIFITIIIIISFSILNTIFGQGDELVKKMKLEEERIAKEKKLSALISKLPSGILVTFDGTDHFKLSDELYEAVCKATKLIPQRAIMGANFLNFRAHEIYTINGNKIDETFVKWDSEKNKCFAGFTVSGNNVGVDESITVSGEALSFLSTGIDTRVYYIKNF
;
A
#
# COMPACT_ATOMS: atom_id res chain seq x y z
N MET A 1 -39.18 -35.08 -32.41
CA MET A 1 -39.32 -33.66 -32.83
C MET A 1 -40.57 -33.40 -33.67
N ASN A 2 -40.86 -34.23 -34.69
CA ASN A 2 -41.99 -34.00 -35.61
C ASN A 2 -43.41 -34.12 -34.99
N THR A 3 -43.62 -34.98 -34.01
CA THR A 3 -44.95 -35.21 -33.40
C THR A 3 -45.44 -34.03 -32.54
N TYR A 4 -44.53 -33.27 -31.93
CA TYR A 4 -44.86 -32.12 -31.08
C TYR A 4 -45.15 -30.85 -31.90
N LEU A 5 -44.40 -30.63 -32.99
CA LEU A 5 -44.61 -29.52 -33.92
C LEU A 5 -45.98 -29.63 -34.63
N ASN A 6 -46.41 -30.86 -34.95
CA ASN A 6 -47.72 -31.11 -35.56
C ASN A 6 -48.89 -30.79 -34.62
N LYS A 7 -48.73 -30.99 -33.30
CA LYS A 7 -49.74 -30.68 -32.28
C LYS A 7 -49.83 -29.18 -31.95
N PHE A 8 -48.76 -28.42 -32.23
CA PHE A 8 -48.74 -26.96 -32.07
C PHE A 8 -49.52 -26.25 -33.18
N ARG A 9 -49.60 -26.86 -34.37
CA ARG A 9 -50.33 -26.36 -35.53
C ARG A 9 -51.85 -26.59 -35.44
N SER A 10 -52.30 -27.47 -34.54
CA SER A 10 -53.71 -27.76 -34.27
C SER A 10 -54.31 -26.96 -33.12
N LEU A 11 -53.56 -26.03 -32.53
CA LEU A 11 -54.04 -25.16 -31.45
C LEU A 11 -54.83 -23.97 -32.04
N PRO A 12 -55.88 -23.48 -31.35
CA PRO A 12 -56.61 -22.27 -31.74
C PRO A 12 -55.68 -21.09 -31.97
N GLU A 13 -55.98 -20.28 -32.98
CA GLU A 13 -55.12 -19.17 -33.43
C GLU A 13 -54.81 -18.17 -32.31
N SER A 14 -55.78 -17.92 -31.43
CA SER A 14 -55.62 -17.08 -30.23
C SER A 14 -54.59 -17.63 -29.24
N LEU A 15 -54.57 -18.94 -29.00
CA LEU A 15 -53.59 -19.59 -28.13
C LEU A 15 -52.19 -19.54 -28.73
N ARG A 16 -52.05 -19.70 -30.05
CA ARG A 16 -50.76 -19.62 -30.73
C ARG A 16 -50.17 -18.21 -30.68
N GLN A 17 -51.01 -17.18 -30.79
CA GLN A 17 -50.60 -15.78 -30.68
C GLN A 17 -50.17 -15.41 -29.25
N LEU A 18 -50.88 -15.90 -28.23
CA LEU A 18 -50.50 -15.73 -26.81
C LEU A 18 -49.17 -16.42 -26.49
N ILE A 19 -48.95 -17.65 -26.96
CA ILE A 19 -47.69 -18.36 -26.75
C ILE A 19 -46.53 -17.64 -27.45
N GLY A 20 -46.75 -17.11 -28.65
CA GLY A 20 -45.75 -16.28 -29.34
C GLY A 20 -45.38 -15.01 -28.57
N LEU A 21 -46.37 -14.32 -28.01
CA LEU A 21 -46.15 -13.12 -27.20
C LEU A 21 -45.39 -13.42 -25.89
N ILE A 22 -45.75 -14.52 -25.21
CA ILE A 22 -45.05 -15.00 -24.01
C ILE A 22 -43.59 -15.36 -24.34
N PHE A 23 -43.36 -16.00 -25.49
CA PHE A 23 -42.00 -16.37 -25.90
C PHE A 23 -41.13 -15.14 -26.19
N ILE A 24 -41.68 -14.14 -26.90
CA ILE A 24 -40.97 -12.88 -27.18
C ILE A 24 -40.65 -12.13 -25.90
N THR A 25 -41.60 -12.03 -24.96
CA THR A 25 -41.37 -11.35 -23.69
C THR A 25 -40.30 -12.04 -22.84
N ILE A 26 -40.27 -13.37 -22.81
CA ILE A 26 -39.20 -14.14 -22.16
C ILE A 26 -37.83 -13.85 -22.79
N ILE A 27 -37.72 -13.82 -24.13
CA ILE A 27 -36.47 -13.51 -24.82
C ILE A 27 -35.97 -12.11 -24.45
N ILE A 28 -36.88 -11.14 -24.41
CA ILE A 28 -36.55 -9.75 -24.05
C ILE A 28 -36.00 -9.70 -22.61
N ILE A 29 -36.68 -10.34 -21.65
CA ILE A 29 -36.24 -10.38 -20.24
C ILE A 29 -34.87 -11.05 -20.10
N ILE A 30 -34.63 -12.18 -20.77
CA ILE A 30 -33.33 -12.87 -20.73
C ILE A 30 -32.22 -12.00 -21.33
N SER A 31 -32.48 -11.33 -22.44
CA SER A 31 -31.52 -10.43 -23.08
C SER A 31 -31.13 -9.27 -22.14
N PHE A 32 -32.11 -8.65 -21.49
CA PHE A 32 -31.85 -7.61 -20.48
C PHE A 32 -31.12 -8.15 -19.25
N SER A 33 -31.42 -9.37 -18.80
CA SER A 33 -30.73 -9.98 -17.67
C SER A 33 -29.26 -10.27 -17.97
N ILE A 34 -28.93 -10.73 -19.18
CA ILE A 34 -27.54 -10.97 -19.60
C ILE A 34 -26.77 -9.65 -19.66
N LEU A 35 -27.38 -8.62 -20.27
CA LEU A 35 -26.79 -7.27 -20.32
C LEU A 35 -26.56 -6.72 -18.91
N ASN A 36 -27.54 -6.86 -18.00
CA ASN A 36 -27.42 -6.35 -16.63
C ASN A 36 -26.33 -7.08 -15.82
N THR A 37 -26.11 -8.37 -16.08
CA THR A 37 -24.99 -9.12 -15.46
C THR A 37 -23.62 -8.66 -15.97
N ILE A 38 -23.50 -8.35 -17.27
CA ILE A 38 -22.23 -7.89 -17.87
C ILE A 38 -21.91 -6.44 -17.50
N PHE A 39 -22.90 -5.54 -17.50
CA PHE A 39 -22.71 -4.12 -17.18
C PHE A 39 -22.82 -3.80 -15.68
N GLY A 40 -23.51 -4.62 -14.89
CA GLY A 40 -23.70 -4.41 -13.44
C GLY A 40 -22.46 -4.70 -12.57
N GLN A 41 -21.44 -5.37 -13.11
CA GLN A 41 -20.14 -5.55 -12.42
C GLN A 41 -19.25 -4.30 -12.44
N GLY A 42 -19.65 -3.24 -13.16
CA GLY A 42 -18.89 -1.98 -13.24
C GLY A 42 -18.79 -1.23 -11.92
N ASP A 43 -19.79 -1.31 -11.04
CA ASP A 43 -19.84 -0.51 -9.81
C ASP A 43 -18.74 -0.88 -8.80
N GLU A 44 -18.40 -2.16 -8.67
CA GLU A 44 -17.30 -2.60 -7.80
C GLU A 44 -15.94 -2.17 -8.38
N LEU A 45 -15.77 -2.30 -9.70
CA LEU A 45 -14.57 -1.87 -10.40
C LEU A 45 -14.37 -0.35 -10.30
N VAL A 46 -15.42 0.44 -10.49
CA VAL A 46 -15.40 1.91 -10.35
C VAL A 46 -15.07 2.31 -8.92
N LYS A 47 -15.61 1.63 -7.90
CA LYS A 47 -15.23 1.86 -6.50
C LYS A 47 -13.75 1.59 -6.27
N LYS A 48 -13.22 0.46 -6.75
CA LYS A 48 -11.78 0.12 -6.64
C LYS A 48 -10.91 1.13 -7.39
N MET A 49 -11.30 1.54 -8.60
CA MET A 49 -10.58 2.54 -9.38
C MET A 49 -10.54 3.91 -8.69
N LYS A 50 -11.68 4.38 -8.15
CA LYS A 50 -11.72 5.65 -7.39
C LYS A 50 -10.80 5.64 -6.18
N LEU A 51 -10.79 4.53 -5.41
CA LEU A 51 -9.89 4.37 -4.27
C LEU A 51 -8.42 4.41 -4.70
N GLU A 52 -8.09 3.78 -5.82
CA GLU A 52 -6.75 3.76 -6.38
C GLU A 52 -6.32 5.15 -6.89
N GLU A 53 -7.21 5.87 -7.58
CA GLU A 53 -6.98 7.25 -8.01
C GLU A 53 -6.73 8.18 -6.83
N GLU A 54 -7.49 8.04 -5.75
CA GLU A 54 -7.28 8.80 -4.51
C GLU A 54 -5.91 8.51 -3.89
N ARG A 55 -5.48 7.24 -3.88
CA ARG A 55 -4.16 6.83 -3.40
C ARG A 55 -3.05 7.48 -4.23
N ILE A 56 -3.15 7.40 -5.56
CA ILE A 56 -2.19 7.99 -6.49
C ILE A 56 -2.15 9.53 -6.34
N ALA A 57 -3.30 10.17 -6.15
CA ALA A 57 -3.37 11.61 -5.94
C ALA A 57 -2.66 12.03 -4.63
N LYS A 58 -2.83 11.25 -3.55
CA LYS A 58 -2.11 11.48 -2.28
C LYS A 58 -0.60 11.29 -2.44
N GLU A 59 -0.17 10.22 -3.11
CA GLU A 59 1.26 9.99 -3.36
C GLU A 59 1.88 11.09 -4.22
N LYS A 60 1.19 11.57 -5.27
CA LYS A 60 1.68 12.69 -6.08
C LYS A 60 1.82 13.98 -5.29
N LYS A 61 0.84 14.30 -4.45
CA LYS A 61 0.91 15.46 -3.54
C LYS A 61 2.10 15.33 -2.60
N LEU A 62 2.32 14.13 -2.06
CA LEU A 62 3.42 13.85 -1.16
C LEU A 62 4.78 14.03 -1.83
N SER A 63 4.97 13.44 -3.01
CA SER A 63 6.20 13.60 -3.80
C SER A 63 6.46 15.06 -4.18
N ALA A 64 5.41 15.83 -4.50
CA ALA A 64 5.53 17.26 -4.78
C ALA A 64 5.88 18.11 -3.55
N LEU A 65 5.50 17.68 -2.34
CA LEU A 65 5.95 18.30 -1.09
C LEU A 65 7.44 18.02 -0.86
N ILE A 66 7.88 16.78 -1.10
CA ILE A 66 9.28 16.37 -0.91
C ILE A 66 10.20 17.10 -1.87
N SER A 67 9.79 17.29 -3.13
CA SER A 67 10.61 18.02 -4.12
C SER A 67 10.82 19.50 -3.77
N LYS A 68 10.01 20.06 -2.85
CA LYS A 68 10.17 21.43 -2.35
C LYS A 68 11.07 21.51 -1.12
N LEU A 69 11.40 20.38 -0.50
CA LEU A 69 12.29 20.37 0.66
C LEU A 69 13.71 20.75 0.22
N PRO A 70 14.45 21.51 1.05
CA PRO A 70 15.85 21.75 0.78
C PRO A 70 16.62 20.43 0.83
N SER A 71 17.65 20.31 -0.02
CA SER A 71 18.62 19.23 0.10
C SER A 71 19.45 19.42 1.37
N GLY A 72 19.69 18.34 2.09
CA GLY A 72 20.42 18.36 3.35
C GLY A 72 19.69 17.64 4.49
N ILE A 73 20.15 17.89 5.71
CA ILE A 73 19.59 17.27 6.91
C ILE A 73 18.31 18.01 7.29
N LEU A 74 17.25 17.24 7.51
CA LEU A 74 15.94 17.66 7.97
C LEU A 74 15.75 17.16 9.39
N VAL A 75 15.34 18.02 10.32
CA VAL A 75 15.20 17.70 11.75
C VAL A 75 13.78 17.98 12.23
N THR A 76 13.37 17.31 13.31
CA THR A 76 12.06 17.53 13.97
C THR A 76 12.15 18.35 15.25
N PHE A 77 13.37 18.64 15.71
CA PHE A 77 13.64 19.29 16.99
C PHE A 77 14.35 20.64 16.80
N ASP A 78 14.18 21.53 17.77
CA ASP A 78 14.83 22.83 17.81
C ASP A 78 16.29 22.72 18.30
N GLY A 79 17.09 23.74 17.99
CA GLY A 79 18.47 23.86 18.48
C GLY A 79 19.56 23.37 17.51
N THR A 80 19.25 23.26 16.21
CA THR A 80 20.24 22.97 15.16
C THR A 80 20.13 23.99 14.02
N ASP A 81 21.20 24.15 13.24
CA ASP A 81 21.21 24.97 12.03
C ASP A 81 20.56 24.26 10.81
N HIS A 82 19.98 23.08 11.03
CA HIS A 82 19.35 22.27 9.99
C HIS A 82 17.90 22.69 9.73
N PHE A 83 17.36 22.29 8.57
CA PHE A 83 15.99 22.64 8.22
C PHE A 83 15.01 21.89 9.12
N LYS A 84 14.23 22.64 9.90
CA LYS A 84 13.20 22.08 10.78
C LYS A 84 11.92 21.77 10.00
N LEU A 85 11.46 20.54 10.11
CA LEU A 85 10.18 20.10 9.57
C LEU A 85 9.03 20.60 10.44
N SER A 86 7.96 21.11 9.81
CA SER A 86 6.66 21.25 10.46
C SER A 86 6.03 19.87 10.68
N ASP A 87 5.03 19.76 11.55
CA ASP A 87 4.38 18.47 11.84
C ASP A 87 3.79 17.81 10.57
N GLU A 88 3.19 18.61 9.70
CA GLU A 88 2.66 18.14 8.41
C GLU A 88 3.78 17.65 7.48
N LEU A 89 4.89 18.39 7.38
CA LEU A 89 6.05 17.98 6.59
C LEU A 89 6.75 16.76 7.18
N TYR A 90 6.77 16.63 8.51
CA TYR A 90 7.35 15.49 9.19
C TYR A 90 6.54 14.21 8.92
N GLU A 91 5.22 14.26 9.06
CA GLU A 91 4.34 13.14 8.72
C GLU A 91 4.48 12.73 7.25
N ALA A 92 4.50 13.73 6.36
CA ALA A 92 4.73 13.53 4.93
C ALA A 92 6.08 12.83 4.68
N VAL A 93 7.18 13.40 5.17
CA VAL A 93 8.53 12.85 5.00
C VAL A 93 8.61 11.43 5.55
N CYS A 94 8.02 11.16 6.73
CA CYS A 94 7.99 9.82 7.31
C CYS A 94 7.29 8.80 6.40
N LYS A 95 6.08 9.13 5.92
CA LYS A 95 5.29 8.23 5.06
C LYS A 95 5.96 7.97 3.71
N ALA A 96 6.74 8.93 3.21
CA ALA A 96 7.45 8.79 1.95
C ALA A 96 8.79 8.06 2.08
N THR A 97 9.47 8.24 3.21
CA THR A 97 10.78 7.66 3.47
C THR A 97 10.64 6.14 3.58
N LYS A 98 11.30 5.40 2.69
CA LYS A 98 11.37 3.93 2.75
C LYS A 98 12.78 3.41 3.00
N LEU A 99 13.77 4.28 2.85
CA LEU A 99 15.18 3.90 2.87
C LEU A 99 15.80 4.25 4.21
N ILE A 100 16.41 3.24 4.82
CA ILE A 100 17.27 3.40 5.99
C ILE A 100 18.70 3.04 5.56
N PRO A 101 19.63 4.01 5.51
CA PRO A 101 21.02 3.74 5.17
C PRO A 101 21.70 2.96 6.29
N GLN A 102 22.70 2.14 5.95
CA GLN A 102 23.49 1.38 6.92
C GLN A 102 24.11 2.26 8.03
N ARG A 103 24.51 3.50 7.69
CA ARG A 103 25.01 4.47 8.68
C ARG A 103 23.96 4.80 9.75
N ALA A 104 22.69 4.96 9.37
CA ALA A 104 21.61 5.19 10.32
C ALA A 104 21.32 3.94 11.16
N ILE A 105 21.57 2.74 10.62
CA ILE A 105 21.39 1.47 11.33
C ILE A 105 22.49 1.26 12.37
N MET A 106 23.75 1.48 12.00
CA MET A 106 24.86 1.47 12.95
C MET A 106 24.74 2.60 13.98
N GLY A 107 24.33 3.80 13.52
CA GLY A 107 24.14 4.99 14.33
C GLY A 107 22.86 5.00 15.17
N ALA A 108 21.90 4.11 14.88
CA ALA A 108 20.73 3.85 15.72
C ALA A 108 21.12 3.38 17.12
N ASN A 109 22.42 3.15 17.33
CA ASN A 109 23.01 2.58 18.51
C ASN A 109 22.49 1.15 18.57
N PHE A 110 23.33 0.19 18.19
CA PHE A 110 23.13 -1.22 18.54
C PHE A 110 23.19 -1.36 20.08
N LEU A 111 22.31 -0.67 20.81
CA LEU A 111 22.10 -0.81 22.25
C LEU A 111 21.76 -2.27 22.55
N ASN A 112 21.07 -2.92 21.62
CA ASN A 112 20.92 -4.36 21.62
C ASN A 112 22.22 -5.03 21.15
N PHE A 113 23.08 -5.36 22.12
CA PHE A 113 24.34 -6.08 21.90
C PHE A 113 24.13 -7.39 21.12
N ARG A 114 23.05 -8.12 21.40
CA ARG A 114 22.75 -9.39 20.72
C ARG A 114 22.43 -9.17 19.24
N ALA A 115 21.67 -8.12 18.92
CA ALA A 115 21.40 -7.76 17.52
C ALA A 115 22.71 -7.38 16.78
N HIS A 116 23.65 -6.71 17.46
CA HIS A 116 24.96 -6.38 16.87
C HIS A 116 25.79 -7.61 16.57
N GLU A 117 25.82 -8.54 17.52
CA GLU A 117 26.52 -9.82 17.37
C GLU A 117 25.98 -10.58 16.17
N ILE A 118 24.65 -10.77 16.08
CA ILE A 118 23.97 -11.41 14.96
C ILE A 118 24.30 -10.69 13.64
N TYR A 119 24.21 -9.35 13.60
CA TYR A 119 24.54 -8.56 12.44
C TYR A 119 26.01 -8.72 11.99
N THR A 120 26.93 -8.88 12.94
CA THR A 120 28.35 -9.05 12.63
C THR A 120 28.63 -10.45 12.09
N ILE A 121 28.11 -11.48 12.76
CA ILE A 121 28.32 -12.88 12.36
C ILE A 121 27.61 -13.22 11.05
N ASN A 122 26.46 -12.60 10.76
CA ASN A 122 25.67 -12.87 9.56
C ASN A 122 26.22 -12.17 8.29
N GLY A 123 27.35 -11.45 8.40
CA GLY A 123 27.98 -10.74 7.30
C GLY A 123 27.36 -9.36 7.01
N ASN A 124 26.87 -8.66 8.04
CA ASN A 124 26.24 -7.35 7.95
C ASN A 124 24.93 -7.34 7.14
N LYS A 125 24.27 -8.49 7.08
CA LYS A 125 23.03 -8.66 6.33
C LYS A 125 21.85 -8.20 7.16
N ILE A 126 20.98 -7.43 6.51
CA ILE A 126 19.69 -6.98 7.05
C ILE A 126 18.62 -7.61 6.20
N ASP A 127 17.67 -8.28 6.84
CA ASP A 127 16.61 -8.97 6.10
C ASP A 127 15.51 -7.99 5.70
N GLU A 128 15.08 -7.15 6.65
CA GLU A 128 14.00 -6.21 6.42
C GLU A 128 14.28 -4.87 7.09
N THR A 129 13.78 -3.79 6.49
CA THR A 129 13.76 -2.45 7.06
C THR A 129 12.35 -1.90 6.95
N PHE A 130 11.95 -1.07 7.92
CA PHE A 130 10.65 -0.42 7.88
C PHE A 130 10.72 0.98 8.44
N VAL A 131 9.92 1.86 7.86
CA VAL A 131 9.65 3.21 8.36
C VAL A 131 8.13 3.33 8.43
N LYS A 132 7.61 3.71 9.59
CA LYS A 132 6.18 3.75 9.87
C LYS A 132 5.82 5.01 10.65
N TRP A 133 4.74 5.64 10.24
CA TRP A 133 4.13 6.72 11.00
C TRP A 133 3.22 6.13 12.08
N ASP A 134 3.45 6.51 13.33
CA ASP A 134 2.58 6.23 14.47
C ASP A 134 1.68 7.44 14.70
N SER A 135 0.40 7.30 14.33
CA SER A 135 -0.62 8.34 14.48
C SER A 135 -1.06 8.58 15.92
N GLU A 136 -0.82 7.64 16.84
CA GLU A 136 -1.17 7.82 18.25
C GLU A 136 -0.13 8.71 18.93
N LYS A 137 1.14 8.51 18.58
CA LYS A 137 2.26 9.28 19.13
C LYS A 137 2.64 10.50 18.30
N ASN A 138 2.09 10.64 17.10
CA ASN A 138 2.49 11.63 16.09
C ASN A 138 3.99 11.61 15.82
N LYS A 139 4.54 10.39 15.69
CA LYS A 139 5.98 10.16 15.56
C LYS A 139 6.30 9.15 14.48
N CYS A 140 7.45 9.33 13.85
CA CYS A 140 7.99 8.39 12.89
C CYS A 140 8.86 7.36 13.58
N PHE A 141 8.58 6.07 13.35
CA PHE A 141 9.42 4.97 13.80
C PHE A 141 10.13 4.34 12.62
N ALA A 142 11.41 4.04 12.82
CA ALA A 142 12.24 3.34 11.86
C ALA A 142 12.89 2.14 12.56
N GLY A 143 13.00 1.04 11.83
CA GLY A 143 13.55 -0.19 12.38
C GLY A 143 14.01 -1.16 11.30
N PHE A 144 14.67 -2.22 11.76
CA PHE A 144 15.25 -3.23 10.90
C PHE A 144 15.30 -4.57 11.64
N THR A 145 15.30 -5.65 10.85
CA THR A 145 15.37 -7.02 11.35
C THR A 145 16.68 -7.67 10.91
N VAL A 146 17.38 -8.29 11.85
CA VAL A 146 18.59 -9.07 11.61
C VAL A 146 18.35 -10.51 12.02
N SER A 147 18.70 -11.47 11.15
CA SER A 147 18.67 -12.89 11.47
C SER A 147 20.04 -13.54 11.35
N GLY A 148 20.25 -14.56 12.18
CA GLY A 148 21.44 -15.42 12.14
C GLY A 148 21.24 -16.70 11.33
N ASN A 149 20.09 -16.88 10.68
CA ASN A 149 19.70 -18.13 10.03
C ASN A 149 20.68 -18.56 8.93
N ASN A 150 21.33 -17.60 8.27
CA ASN A 150 22.34 -17.86 7.25
C ASN A 150 23.66 -18.42 7.79
N VAL A 151 23.90 -18.31 9.09
CA VAL A 151 25.10 -18.79 9.78
C VAL A 151 24.80 -19.86 10.84
N GLY A 152 23.61 -20.44 10.81
CA GLY A 152 23.20 -21.53 11.70
C GLY A 152 22.78 -21.08 13.11
N VAL A 153 22.50 -19.78 13.30
CA VAL A 153 21.94 -19.24 14.54
C VAL A 153 20.44 -18.98 14.33
N ASP A 154 19.57 -19.74 15.00
CA ASP A 154 18.11 -19.59 14.92
C ASP A 154 17.61 -18.45 15.82
N GLU A 155 18.12 -17.25 15.55
CA GLU A 155 17.68 -16.03 16.21
C GLU A 155 17.42 -14.94 15.18
N SER A 156 16.29 -14.26 15.35
CA SER A 156 15.91 -13.07 14.59
C SER A 156 15.51 -11.98 15.57
N ILE A 157 16.13 -10.81 15.42
CA ILE A 157 15.90 -9.67 16.32
C ILE A 157 15.46 -8.47 15.48
N THR A 158 14.33 -7.90 15.86
CA THR A 158 13.83 -6.63 15.31
C THR A 158 14.20 -5.50 16.24
N VAL A 159 14.92 -4.51 15.70
CA VAL A 159 15.31 -3.28 16.40
C VAL A 159 14.49 -2.13 15.82
N SER A 160 13.92 -1.29 16.69
CA SER A 160 13.11 -0.14 16.27
C SER A 160 13.32 1.05 17.19
N GLY A 161 13.27 2.26 16.64
CA GLY A 161 13.34 3.50 17.40
C GLY A 161 12.71 4.67 16.66
N GLU A 162 12.79 5.85 17.27
CA GLU A 162 12.21 7.08 16.72
C GLU A 162 13.14 7.68 15.66
N ALA A 163 12.63 7.93 14.46
CA ALA A 163 13.35 8.65 13.41
C ALA A 163 13.31 10.16 13.68
N LEU A 164 14.42 10.70 14.18
CA LEU A 164 14.53 12.11 14.60
C LEU A 164 15.04 13.03 13.49
N SER A 165 15.73 12.49 12.49
CA SER A 165 16.20 13.27 11.36
C SER A 165 16.22 12.47 10.08
N PHE A 166 16.11 13.19 8.97
CA PHE A 166 16.09 12.66 7.62
C PHE A 166 17.15 13.38 6.79
N LEU A 167 17.64 12.70 5.76
CA LEU A 167 18.49 13.29 4.74
C LEU A 167 17.67 13.41 3.46
N SER A 168 17.46 14.64 3.00
CA SER A 168 16.90 14.91 1.68
C SER A 168 18.02 15.04 0.67
N THR A 169 17.98 14.23 -0.39
CA THR A 169 18.90 14.35 -1.53
C THR A 169 18.34 15.27 -2.62
N GLY A 170 17.12 15.78 -2.45
CA GLY A 170 16.33 16.46 -3.48
C GLY A 170 15.60 15.51 -4.43
N ILE A 171 15.92 14.21 -4.41
CA ILE A 171 15.24 13.16 -5.18
C ILE A 171 14.48 12.22 -4.23
N ASP A 172 15.18 11.79 -3.18
CA ASP A 172 14.66 10.90 -2.16
C ASP A 172 14.90 11.45 -0.75
N THR A 173 14.17 10.88 0.20
CA THR A 173 14.39 11.08 1.63
C THR A 173 14.82 9.77 2.25
N ARG A 174 15.79 9.85 3.15
CA ARG A 174 16.36 8.69 3.85
C ARG A 174 16.38 8.98 5.33
N VAL A 175 16.17 7.97 6.17
CA VAL A 175 16.35 8.15 7.62
C VAL A 175 17.82 8.47 7.91
N TYR A 176 18.09 9.54 8.64
CA TYR A 176 19.47 9.94 8.96
C TYR A 176 19.88 9.47 10.36
N TYR A 177 18.99 9.62 11.34
CA TYR A 177 19.24 9.20 12.72
C TYR A 177 18.00 8.59 13.34
N ILE A 178 18.21 7.43 13.97
CA ILE A 178 17.21 6.72 14.76
C ILE A 178 17.64 6.82 16.22
N LYS A 179 16.75 7.28 17.09
CA LYS A 179 16.94 7.23 18.52
C LYS A 179 16.28 5.97 19.06
N ASN A 180 17.10 4.96 19.34
CA ASN A 180 16.70 3.82 20.15
C ASN A 180 16.82 4.19 21.64
N PHE A 181 15.88 3.74 22.46
CA PHE A 181 15.90 3.86 23.92
C PHE A 181 16.13 2.50 24.56
#